data_AF-A0ABD7RSA2-F1
#
_entry.id   AF-A0ABD7RSA2-F1
#
_cell.length_a   1.000
_cell.length_b   1.000
_cell.length_c   1.000
_cell.angle_alpha   90.00
_cell.angle_beta   90.00
_cell.angle_gamma   90.00
#
_symmetry.space_group_name_H-M   'P 1'
#
loop_
_entity.id
_entity.type
_entity.pdbx_description
1 polymer ?
#
loop_
_entity_poly.entity_id
_entity_poly.type
_entity_poly.pdbx_seq_one_letter_code
_entity_poly.pdbx_strand_id
1 'polypeptide(L)'
;MSPLSVLRDAWFFSSHNLAAIARLTLPLLLLEAIAQTILAAQLGEGANPAYGVLLGILFYPLYAAPLILFLHARSIGQSPGNAQLFAAGLQLWPTFALMTGLSTLAIMLGLSLFIVPGIWIMMRLAFSELILVLRQEPPLRALQASFALTEGRFWPVFACLANVLVPLWLLDWWTQPSQSDTLLWVLHQTGNGFLQLFAIVVLFRLFMLLEPQQAANSENSD
;
A
#
# COMPACT_ATOMS: atom_id res chain seq x y z
N MET A 1 5.86 -3.65 22.42
CA MET A 1 5.12 -4.58 21.54
C MET A 1 6.13 -5.28 20.65
N SER A 2 6.12 -6.61 20.56
CA SER A 2 7.08 -7.29 19.68
C SER A 2 6.59 -7.18 18.23
N PRO A 3 7.38 -6.63 17.29
CA PRO A 3 6.97 -6.50 15.88
C PRO A 3 6.59 -7.86 15.26
N LEU A 4 7.14 -8.94 15.81
CA LEU A 4 6.84 -10.32 15.43
C LEU A 4 5.39 -10.75 15.72
N SER A 5 4.74 -10.24 16.78
CA SER A 5 3.36 -10.63 17.08
C SER A 5 2.38 -10.02 16.07
N VAL A 6 2.62 -8.76 15.68
CA VAL A 6 1.85 -8.07 14.63
C VAL A 6 1.98 -8.81 13.31
N LEU A 7 3.22 -9.22 12.97
CA LEU A 7 3.49 -9.96 11.74
C LEU A 7 2.79 -11.31 11.70
N ARG A 8 2.80 -12.05 12.81
CA ARG A 8 2.13 -13.35 12.93
C ARG A 8 0.63 -13.23 12.77
N ASP A 9 0.01 -12.22 13.41
CA ASP A 9 -1.43 -12.02 13.33
C ASP A 9 -1.86 -11.55 11.94
N ALA A 10 -1.06 -10.68 11.30
CA ALA A 10 -1.23 -10.30 9.90
C ALA A 10 -1.10 -11.50 8.97
N TRP A 11 -0.10 -12.36 9.18
CA TRP A 11 0.14 -13.58 8.41
C TRP A 11 -1.03 -14.56 8.53
N PHE A 12 -1.49 -14.86 9.75
CA PHE A 12 -2.60 -15.77 9.98
C PHE A 12 -3.90 -15.26 9.34
N PHE A 13 -4.17 -13.95 9.47
CA PHE A 13 -5.32 -13.34 8.83
C PHE A 13 -5.22 -13.38 7.30
N SER A 14 -4.05 -13.06 6.76
CA SER A 14 -3.80 -13.06 5.32
C SER A 14 -3.94 -14.46 4.74
N SER A 15 -3.34 -15.48 5.37
CA SER A 15 -3.42 -16.87 4.89
C SER A 15 -4.85 -17.41 4.94
N HIS A 16 -5.63 -17.06 5.97
CA HIS A 16 -7.03 -17.48 6.08
C HIS A 16 -7.95 -16.79 5.07
N ASN A 17 -7.62 -15.57 4.64
CA ASN A 17 -8.41 -14.79 3.68
C ASN A 17 -7.76 -14.71 2.29
N LEU A 18 -6.70 -15.49 2.04
CA LEU A 18 -5.82 -15.34 0.87
C LEU A 18 -6.60 -15.50 -0.43
N ALA A 19 -7.50 -16.49 -0.49
CA ALA A 19 -8.33 -16.71 -1.67
C ALA A 19 -9.29 -15.54 -1.96
N ALA A 20 -9.81 -14.89 -0.92
CA ALA A 20 -10.69 -13.73 -1.08
C ALA A 20 -9.90 -12.49 -1.53
N ILE A 21 -8.75 -12.23 -0.89
CA ILE A 21 -7.83 -11.15 -1.27
C ILE A 21 -7.37 -11.34 -2.71
N ALA A 22 -6.90 -12.54 -3.06
CA ALA A 22 -6.46 -12.88 -4.40
C ALA A 22 -7.56 -12.68 -5.46
N ARG A 23 -8.79 -13.12 -5.19
CA ARG A 23 -9.90 -12.88 -6.13
C ARG A 23 -10.26 -11.40 -6.28
N LEU A 24 -10.04 -10.59 -5.25
CA LEU A 24 -10.30 -9.16 -5.27
C LEU A 24 -9.19 -8.39 -6.00
N THR A 25 -7.92 -8.74 -5.79
CA THR A 25 -6.81 -7.91 -6.26
C THR A 25 -6.07 -8.47 -7.48
N LEU A 26 -5.97 -9.79 -7.65
CA LEU A 26 -5.30 -10.39 -8.81
C LEU A 26 -5.82 -9.91 -10.16
N PRO A 27 -7.14 -9.81 -10.44
CA PRO A 27 -7.60 -9.37 -11.76
C PRO A 27 -7.15 -7.94 -12.06
N LEU A 28 -7.10 -7.07 -11.04
CA LEU A 28 -6.63 -5.69 -11.19
C LEU A 28 -5.11 -5.60 -11.32
N LEU A 29 -4.35 -6.37 -10.54
CA LEU A 29 -2.89 -6.44 -10.63
C LEU A 29 -2.45 -6.99 -11.99
N LEU A 30 -3.14 -8.01 -12.50
CA LEU A 30 -2.88 -8.55 -13.83
C LEU A 30 -3.18 -7.51 -14.91
N LEU A 31 -4.30 -6.78 -14.77
CA LEU A 31 -4.65 -5.69 -15.68
C LEU A 31 -3.60 -4.57 -15.67
N GLU A 32 -3.10 -4.19 -14.49
CA GLU A 32 -2.02 -3.22 -14.32
C GLU A 32 -0.74 -3.70 -15.02
N ALA A 33 -0.30 -4.94 -14.77
CA ALA A 33 0.90 -5.51 -15.36
C ALA A 33 0.81 -5.58 -16.90
N ILE A 34 -0.35 -5.96 -17.44
CA ILE A 34 -0.60 -5.94 -18.88
C ILE A 34 -0.58 -4.51 -19.42
N ALA A 35 -1.21 -3.56 -18.73
CA ALA A 35 -1.22 -2.17 -19.16
C ALA A 35 0.20 -1.58 -19.16
N GLN A 36 1.03 -1.91 -18.18
CA GLN A 36 2.44 -1.52 -18.15
C GLN A 36 3.25 -2.12 -19.30
N THR A 37 3.06 -3.41 -19.62
CA THR A 37 3.77 -4.03 -20.75
C THR A 37 3.36 -3.43 -22.09
N ILE A 38 2.06 -3.19 -22.31
CA ILE A 38 1.56 -2.54 -23.52
C ILE A 38 2.12 -1.13 -23.63
N LEU A 39 2.13 -0.37 -22.54
CA LEU A 39 2.67 0.98 -22.50
C LEU A 39 4.17 1.00 -22.83
N ALA A 40 4.95 0.08 -22.25
CA ALA A 40 6.36 -0.08 -22.53
C ALA A 40 6.61 -0.45 -24.01
N ALA A 41 5.82 -1.37 -24.55
CA ALA A 41 5.91 -1.79 -25.95
C ALA A 41 5.58 -0.65 -26.93
N GLN A 42 4.62 0.21 -26.59
CA GLN A 42 4.19 1.33 -27.45
C GLN A 42 5.13 2.53 -27.41
N LEU A 43 5.75 2.81 -26.26
CA LEU A 43 6.63 3.97 -26.09
C LEU A 43 8.10 3.68 -26.43
N GLY A 44 8.51 2.41 -26.44
CA GLY A 44 9.89 1.99 -26.69
C GLY A 44 10.87 2.35 -25.57
N GLU A 45 12.15 2.03 -25.75
CA GLU A 45 13.19 2.17 -24.70
C GLU A 45 13.49 3.62 -24.28
N GLY A 46 13.04 4.63 -25.05
CA GLY A 46 13.22 6.06 -24.75
C GLY A 46 12.06 6.71 -23.98
N ALA A 47 11.08 5.93 -23.54
CA ALA A 47 9.90 6.42 -22.83
C ALA A 47 10.25 7.15 -21.52
N ASN A 48 9.54 8.23 -21.21
CA ASN A 48 9.68 8.87 -19.90
C ASN A 48 9.15 7.92 -18.80
N PRO A 49 9.96 7.56 -17.78
CA PRO A 49 9.54 6.69 -16.68
C PRO A 49 8.31 7.23 -15.92
N ALA A 50 8.02 8.52 -16.04
CA ALA A 50 6.82 9.14 -15.49
C ALA A 50 5.51 8.48 -15.95
N TYR A 51 5.45 7.90 -17.16
CA TYR A 51 4.24 7.22 -17.62
C TYR A 51 3.92 5.96 -16.81
N GLY A 52 4.94 5.18 -16.44
CA GLY A 52 4.76 4.01 -15.58
C GLY A 52 4.31 4.40 -14.17
N VAL A 53 4.90 5.47 -13.62
CA VAL A 53 4.50 6.04 -12.33
C VAL A 53 3.05 6.53 -12.37
N LEU A 54 2.65 7.23 -13.44
CA LEU A 54 1.28 7.72 -13.60
C LEU A 54 0.29 6.56 -13.68
N LEU A 55 0.62 5.51 -14.41
CA LEU A 55 -0.19 4.29 -14.48
C LEU A 55 -0.32 3.65 -13.10
N GLY A 56 0.77 3.51 -12.35
CA GLY A 56 0.74 3.01 -10.97
C GLY A 56 -0.13 3.87 -10.05
N ILE A 57 -0.06 5.20 -10.14
CA ILE A 57 -0.92 6.12 -9.36
C ILE A 57 -2.40 5.93 -9.72
N LEU A 58 -2.70 5.63 -10.99
CA LEU A 58 -4.07 5.35 -11.41
C LEU A 58 -4.56 3.98 -10.93
N PHE A 59 -3.74 2.92 -11.03
CA PHE A 59 -4.13 1.54 -10.75
C PHE A 59 -4.05 1.18 -9.26
N TYR A 60 -3.05 1.66 -8.53
CA TYR A 60 -2.84 1.38 -7.11
C TYR A 60 -4.10 1.58 -6.25
N PRO A 61 -4.81 2.71 -6.37
CA PRO A 61 -6.03 2.93 -5.59
C PRO A 61 -7.16 1.95 -5.90
N LEU A 62 -7.23 1.40 -7.13
CA LEU A 62 -8.30 0.48 -7.53
C LEU A 62 -8.24 -0.83 -6.76
N TYR A 63 -7.06 -1.31 -6.38
CA TYR A 63 -6.93 -2.54 -5.58
C TYR A 63 -6.63 -2.26 -4.10
N ALA A 64 -5.91 -1.17 -3.77
CA ALA A 64 -5.59 -0.82 -2.40
C ALA A 64 -6.85 -0.43 -1.60
N ALA A 65 -7.72 0.42 -2.15
CA ALA A 65 -8.91 0.88 -1.42
C ALA A 65 -9.90 -0.26 -1.13
N PRO A 66 -10.30 -1.13 -2.09
CA PRO A 66 -11.14 -2.29 -1.80
C PRO A 66 -10.49 -3.28 -0.83
N LEU A 67 -9.17 -3.45 -0.90
CA LEU A 67 -8.44 -4.29 0.04
C LEU A 67 -8.55 -3.74 1.47
N ILE A 68 -8.28 -2.45 1.67
CA ILE A 68 -8.38 -1.82 2.99
C ILE A 68 -9.81 -1.93 3.54
N LEU A 69 -10.82 -1.67 2.71
CA LEU A 69 -12.23 -1.84 3.09
C LEU A 69 -12.58 -3.29 3.43
N PHE A 70 -12.02 -4.26 2.69
CA PHE A 70 -12.19 -5.69 2.98
C PHE A 70 -11.56 -6.05 4.33
N LEU A 71 -10.33 -5.58 4.60
CA LEU A 71 -9.64 -5.80 5.87
C LEU A 71 -10.45 -5.21 7.04
N HIS A 72 -10.96 -4.00 6.87
CA HIS A 72 -11.81 -3.35 7.86
C HIS A 72 -13.10 -4.12 8.11
N ALA A 73 -13.85 -4.47 7.06
CA ALA A 73 -15.10 -5.20 7.18
C ALA A 73 -14.90 -6.56 7.87
N ARG A 74 -13.84 -7.30 7.51
CA ARG A 74 -13.50 -8.58 8.15
C ARG A 74 -13.09 -8.40 9.61
N SER A 75 -12.46 -7.29 9.97
CA SER A 75 -12.08 -6.99 11.37
C SER A 75 -13.30 -6.78 12.27
N ILE A 76 -14.40 -6.27 11.73
CA ILE A 76 -15.69 -6.06 12.43
C ILE A 76 -16.67 -7.24 12.24
N GLY A 77 -16.20 -8.37 11.68
CA GLY A 77 -17.02 -9.57 11.46
C GLY A 77 -17.99 -9.49 10.28
N GLN A 78 -17.89 -8.47 9.43
CA GLN A 78 -18.69 -8.34 8.21
C GLN A 78 -18.00 -8.97 7.00
N SER A 79 -18.80 -9.41 6.04
CA SER A 79 -18.35 -9.96 4.75
C SER A 79 -19.13 -9.31 3.60
N PRO A 80 -18.78 -8.06 3.25
CA PRO A 80 -19.40 -7.36 2.12
C PRO A 80 -19.07 -8.08 0.81
N GLY A 81 -19.99 -8.00 -0.15
CA GLY A 81 -19.77 -8.57 -1.48
C GLY A 81 -18.65 -7.84 -2.23
N ASN A 82 -17.86 -8.57 -3.03
CA ASN A 82 -16.74 -7.99 -3.79
C ASN A 82 -17.16 -6.78 -4.65
N ALA A 83 -18.35 -6.83 -5.26
CA ALA A 83 -18.88 -5.73 -6.06
C ALA A 83 -19.10 -4.44 -5.25
N GLN A 84 -19.52 -4.57 -3.98
CA GLN A 84 -19.72 -3.43 -3.10
C GLN A 84 -18.38 -2.80 -2.69
N LEU A 85 -17.37 -3.63 -2.40
CA LEU A 85 -16.01 -3.18 -2.09
C LEU A 85 -15.38 -2.45 -3.27
N PHE A 86 -15.56 -2.98 -4.49
CA PHE A 86 -15.10 -2.29 -5.70
C PHE A 86 -15.83 -0.99 -5.94
N ALA A 87 -17.16 -0.96 -5.79
CA ALA A 87 -17.94 0.26 -5.96
C ALA A 87 -17.50 1.35 -4.98
N ALA A 88 -17.28 0.98 -3.70
CA ALA A 88 -16.77 1.90 -2.69
C ALA A 88 -15.34 2.36 -2.99
N GLY A 89 -14.46 1.45 -3.42
CA GLY A 89 -13.10 1.82 -3.84
C GLY A 89 -13.08 2.74 -5.05
N LEU A 90 -13.99 2.54 -6.02
CA LEU A 90 -14.09 3.38 -7.21
C LEU A 90 -14.62 4.79 -6.90
N GLN A 91 -15.49 4.93 -5.90
CA GLN A 91 -15.91 6.25 -5.40
C GLN A 91 -14.75 7.01 -4.74
N LEU A 92 -13.84 6.29 -4.07
CA LEU A 92 -12.67 6.85 -3.42
C LEU A 92 -11.49 7.09 -4.37
N TRP A 93 -11.55 6.48 -5.55
CA TRP A 93 -10.48 6.49 -6.55
C TRP A 93 -9.86 7.88 -6.81
N PRO A 94 -10.63 8.95 -7.15
CA PRO A 94 -10.00 10.22 -7.50
C PRO A 94 -9.26 10.85 -6.32
N THR A 95 -9.85 10.78 -5.13
CA THR A 95 -9.27 11.33 -3.89
C THR A 95 -8.01 10.56 -3.50
N PHE A 96 -8.05 9.23 -3.62
CA PHE A 96 -6.93 8.36 -3.32
C PHE A 96 -5.81 8.54 -4.34
N ALA A 97 -6.10 8.58 -5.65
CA ALA A 97 -5.10 8.83 -6.69
C ALA A 97 -4.39 10.18 -6.48
N LEU A 98 -5.14 11.23 -6.11
CA LEU A 98 -4.56 12.52 -5.73
C LEU A 98 -3.63 12.41 -4.51
N MET A 99 -4.06 11.69 -3.46
CA MET A 99 -3.22 11.43 -2.28
C MET A 99 -1.93 10.71 -2.66
N THR A 100 -2.03 9.60 -3.40
CA THR A 100 -0.88 8.80 -3.85
C THR A 100 0.05 9.63 -4.73
N GLY A 101 -0.49 10.49 -5.60
CA GLY A 101 0.28 11.42 -6.40
C GLY A 101 1.06 12.42 -5.54
N LEU A 102 0.41 13.07 -4.58
CA LEU A 102 1.07 13.97 -3.63
C LEU A 102 2.15 13.26 -2.81
N SER A 103 1.83 12.07 -2.28
CA SER A 103 2.79 11.25 -1.52
C SER A 103 3.99 10.86 -2.36
N THR A 104 3.76 10.41 -3.59
CA THR A 104 4.81 10.03 -4.53
C THR A 104 5.73 11.21 -4.83
N LEU A 105 5.16 12.39 -5.11
CA LEU A 105 5.94 13.60 -5.34
C LEU A 105 6.76 13.99 -4.12
N ALA A 106 6.17 13.93 -2.91
CA ALA A 106 6.88 14.22 -1.67
C ALA A 106 8.02 13.23 -1.40
N ILE A 107 7.80 11.94 -1.67
CA ILE A 107 8.82 10.89 -1.54
C ILE A 107 9.93 11.09 -2.56
N MET A 108 9.60 11.37 -3.82
CA MET A 108 10.58 11.65 -4.88
C MET A 108 11.42 12.88 -4.56
N LEU A 109 10.79 13.96 -4.07
CA LEU A 109 11.50 15.15 -3.62
C LEU A 109 12.38 14.87 -2.40
N GLY A 110 11.91 14.05 -1.48
CA GLY A 110 12.70 13.58 -0.34
C GLY A 110 13.94 12.82 -0.81
N LEU A 111 13.76 11.82 -1.66
CA LEU A 111 14.84 10.99 -2.20
C LEU A 111 15.85 11.81 -3.03
N SER A 112 15.40 12.82 -3.78
CA SER A 112 16.28 13.68 -4.58
C SER A 112 17.12 14.63 -3.73
N LEU A 113 16.60 15.09 -2.59
CA LEU A 113 17.36 15.87 -1.62
C LEU A 113 18.37 15.00 -0.87
N PHE A 114 17.95 13.83 -0.39
CA PHE A 114 18.81 12.80 0.21
C PHE A 114 18.01 11.50 0.44
N ILE A 115 18.64 10.31 0.42
CA ILE A 115 17.91 9.04 0.57
C ILE A 115 17.16 8.95 1.92
N VAL A 116 17.76 9.48 3.00
CA VAL A 116 17.18 9.44 4.35
C VAL A 116 15.84 10.21 4.46
N PRO A 117 15.71 11.48 4.04
CA PRO A 117 14.43 12.19 4.08
C PRO A 117 13.36 11.53 3.20
N GLY A 118 13.72 10.91 2.07
CA GLY A 118 12.78 10.14 1.25
C GLY A 118 12.16 8.97 2.02
N ILE A 119 12.99 8.14 2.66
CA ILE A 119 12.51 7.04 3.50
C ILE A 119 11.71 7.57 4.70
N TRP A 120 12.17 8.66 5.31
CA TRP A 120 11.48 9.27 6.45
C TRP A 120 10.07 9.73 6.07
N ILE A 121 9.91 10.42 4.95
CA ILE A 121 8.60 10.84 4.41
C ILE A 121 7.74 9.62 4.09
N MET A 122 8.29 8.62 3.39
CA MET A 122 7.57 7.40 3.01
C MET A 122 6.94 6.70 4.22
N MET A 123 7.70 6.55 5.31
CA MET A 123 7.21 5.91 6.52
C MET A 123 6.18 6.76 7.26
N ARG A 124 6.32 8.09 7.27
CA ARG A 124 5.33 9.00 7.88
C ARG A 124 4.03 9.05 7.08
N LEU A 125 4.11 8.79 5.78
CA LEU A 125 2.97 8.73 4.88
C LEU A 125 2.33 7.36 4.77
N ALA A 126 2.94 6.31 5.32
CA ALA A 126 2.43 4.95 5.16
C ALA A 126 0.96 4.82 5.61
N PHE A 127 0.56 5.46 6.71
CA PHE A 127 -0.84 5.37 7.21
C PHE A 127 -1.83 6.27 6.48
N SER A 128 -1.39 7.18 5.60
CA SER A 128 -2.29 8.16 5.00
C SER A 128 -3.36 7.48 4.15
N GLU A 129 -3.02 6.41 3.44
CA GLU A 129 -3.98 5.62 2.66
C GLU A 129 -5.05 4.97 3.54
N LEU A 130 -4.67 4.47 4.71
CA LEU A 130 -5.61 3.86 5.66
C LEU A 130 -6.55 4.92 6.21
N ILE A 131 -6.02 6.08 6.61
CA ILE A 131 -6.83 7.20 7.13
C ILE A 131 -7.80 7.70 6.05
N LEU A 132 -7.32 7.89 4.82
CA LEU A 132 -8.16 8.35 3.71
C LEU A 132 -9.31 7.38 3.46
N VAL A 133 -9.04 6.07 3.38
CA VAL A 133 -10.06 5.07 3.09
C VAL A 133 -11.03 4.87 4.26
N LEU A 134 -10.50 4.74 5.48
CA LEU A 134 -11.29 4.41 6.66
C LEU A 134 -12.05 5.62 7.21
N ARG A 135 -11.45 6.82 7.16
CA ARG A 135 -12.06 8.05 7.69
C ARG A 135 -12.70 8.92 6.63
N GLN A 136 -12.58 8.58 5.35
CA GLN A 136 -13.12 9.36 4.22
C GLN A 136 -12.62 10.82 4.24
N GLU A 137 -11.42 11.04 4.79
CA GLU A 137 -10.85 12.37 4.93
C GLU A 137 -10.27 12.88 3.60
N PRO A 138 -10.25 14.20 3.36
CA PRO A 138 -9.59 14.77 2.20
C PRO A 138 -8.08 14.46 2.23
N PRO A 139 -7.44 14.36 1.06
CA PRO A 139 -6.10 13.78 0.93
C PRO A 139 -5.07 14.53 1.77
N LEU A 140 -5.14 15.86 1.78
CA LEU A 140 -4.24 16.71 2.59
C LEU A 140 -4.39 16.47 4.09
N ARG A 141 -5.61 16.26 4.60
CA ARG A 141 -5.82 15.96 6.02
C ARG A 141 -5.35 14.56 6.38
N ALA A 142 -5.59 13.57 5.51
CA ALA A 142 -5.11 12.22 5.71
C ALA A 142 -3.58 12.15 5.79
N LEU A 143 -2.87 12.94 4.97
CA LEU A 143 -1.41 13.08 5.06
C LEU A 143 -1.02 13.66 6.43
N GLN A 144 -1.57 14.80 6.83
CA GLN A 144 -1.25 15.44 8.12
C GLN A 144 -1.55 14.53 9.32
N ALA A 145 -2.69 13.83 9.29
CA ALA A 145 -3.05 12.87 10.32
C ALA A 145 -2.07 11.70 10.38
N SER A 146 -1.62 11.18 9.23
CA SER A 146 -0.57 10.14 9.17
C SER A 146 0.75 10.62 9.77
N PHE A 147 1.13 11.87 9.50
CA PHE A 147 2.30 12.51 10.10
C PHE A 147 2.19 12.54 11.63
N ALA A 148 1.05 12.97 12.18
CA ALA A 148 0.82 13.01 13.63
C ALA A 148 0.78 11.59 14.26
N LEU A 149 0.18 10.62 13.58
CA LEU A 149 0.12 9.21 13.97
C LEU A 149 1.50 8.56 14.09
N THR A 150 2.45 8.96 13.24
CA THR A 150 3.83 8.46 13.25
C THR A 150 4.76 9.22 14.16
N GLU A 151 4.33 10.37 14.68
CA GLU A 151 5.13 11.22 15.56
C GLU A 151 5.39 10.52 16.90
N GLY A 152 6.67 10.36 17.25
CA GLY A 152 7.13 9.64 18.44
C GLY A 152 7.16 8.11 18.34
N ARG A 153 6.67 7.50 17.25
CA ARG A 153 6.59 6.03 17.07
C ARG A 153 7.18 5.55 15.73
N PHE A 154 7.99 6.38 15.08
CA PHE A 154 8.65 6.07 13.82
C PHE A 154 9.46 4.77 13.86
N TRP A 155 10.28 4.56 14.90
CA TRP A 155 11.17 3.40 14.98
C TRP A 155 10.43 2.05 15.01
N PRO A 156 9.39 1.84 15.85
CA PRO A 156 8.56 0.64 15.79
C PRO A 156 7.89 0.41 14.43
N VAL A 157 7.32 1.48 13.85
CA VAL A 157 6.66 1.45 12.53
C VAL A 157 7.66 1.03 11.46
N PHE A 158 8.80 1.71 11.42
CA PHE A 158 9.89 1.45 10.49
C PHE A 158 10.41 0.02 10.63
N ALA A 159 10.71 -0.44 11.85
CA ALA A 159 11.22 -1.79 12.08
C ALA A 159 10.22 -2.87 11.63
N CYS A 160 8.92 -2.65 11.84
CA CYS A 160 7.88 -3.58 11.40
C CYS A 160 7.75 -3.61 9.88
N LEU A 161 7.65 -2.44 9.24
CA LEU A 161 7.57 -2.32 7.78
C LEU A 161 8.85 -2.83 7.10
N ALA A 162 10.02 -2.48 7.61
CA ALA A 162 11.31 -2.93 7.07
C ALA A 162 11.42 -4.47 7.12
N ASN A 163 10.91 -5.11 8.18
CA ASN A 163 10.91 -6.58 8.29
C ASN A 163 10.04 -7.25 7.20
N VAL A 164 9.11 -6.51 6.59
CA VAL A 164 8.26 -7.02 5.50
C VAL A 164 8.83 -6.60 4.15
N LEU A 165 9.08 -5.31 3.97
CA LEU A 165 9.50 -4.73 2.70
C LEU A 165 10.90 -5.18 2.30
N VAL A 166 11.86 -5.29 3.24
CA VAL A 166 13.23 -5.67 2.90
C VAL A 166 13.29 -7.10 2.35
N PRO A 167 12.66 -8.13 2.98
CA PRO A 167 12.60 -9.45 2.39
C PRO A 167 11.86 -9.49 1.05
N LEU A 168 10.77 -8.72 0.90
CA LEU A 168 10.03 -8.66 -0.35
C LEU A 168 10.88 -8.06 -1.48
N TRP A 169 11.55 -6.95 -1.25
CA TRP A 169 12.46 -6.34 -2.23
C TRP A 169 13.64 -7.24 -2.56
N LEU A 170 14.18 -7.96 -1.57
CA LEU A 170 15.26 -8.91 -1.81
C LEU A 170 14.79 -10.09 -2.68
N LEU A 171 13.58 -10.59 -2.44
CA LEU A 171 12.96 -11.64 -3.24
C LEU A 171 12.68 -11.15 -4.66
N ASP A 172 12.16 -9.94 -4.80
CA ASP A 172 11.89 -9.29 -6.09
C ASP A 172 13.17 -9.18 -6.94
N TRP A 173 14.23 -8.63 -6.34
CA TRP A 173 15.56 -8.54 -6.97
C TRP A 173 16.12 -9.91 -7.38
N TRP A 174 15.95 -10.92 -6.51
CA TRP A 174 16.45 -12.27 -6.78
C TRP A 174 15.69 -12.97 -7.91
N THR A 175 14.38 -12.73 -7.99
CA THR A 175 13.47 -13.42 -8.93
C THR A 175 13.24 -12.66 -10.22
N GLN A 176 13.85 -11.48 -10.38
CA GLN A 176 13.65 -10.60 -11.51
C GLN A 176 13.97 -11.32 -12.84
N PRO A 177 12.99 -11.53 -13.73
CA PRO A 177 13.21 -12.21 -15.00
C PRO A 177 13.98 -11.32 -15.98
N SER A 178 14.65 -11.94 -16.95
CA SER A 178 15.22 -11.20 -18.08
C SER A 178 14.11 -10.54 -18.91
N GLN A 179 14.36 -9.32 -19.38
CA GLN A 179 13.37 -8.51 -20.12
C GLN A 179 12.90 -9.15 -21.45
N SER A 180 13.52 -10.24 -21.89
CA SER A 180 13.18 -10.97 -23.11
C SER A 180 11.82 -11.67 -23.05
N ASP A 181 11.35 -12.07 -21.87
CA ASP A 181 10.13 -12.87 -21.71
C ASP A 181 8.99 -12.05 -21.09
N THR A 182 8.17 -11.43 -21.93
CA THR A 182 7.02 -10.60 -21.52
C THR A 182 6.05 -11.33 -20.59
N LEU A 183 5.82 -12.63 -20.81
CA LEU A 183 4.90 -13.44 -20.01
C LEU A 183 5.43 -13.66 -18.59
N LEU A 184 6.72 -14.00 -18.45
CA LEU A 184 7.37 -14.16 -17.15
C LEU A 184 7.42 -12.83 -16.41
N TRP A 185 7.68 -11.73 -17.12
CA TRP A 185 7.64 -10.39 -16.55
C TRP A 185 6.26 -10.04 -15.98
N VAL A 186 5.17 -10.30 -16.71
CA VAL A 186 3.81 -10.04 -16.22
C VAL A 186 3.47 -10.89 -15.00
N LEU A 187 3.83 -12.18 -15.02
CA LEU A 187 3.59 -13.07 -13.87
C LEU A 187 4.39 -12.64 -12.64
N HIS A 188 5.65 -12.26 -12.84
CA HIS A 188 6.51 -11.76 -11.78
C HIS A 188 5.97 -10.45 -11.19
N GLN A 189 5.59 -9.48 -12.02
CA GLN A 189 4.97 -8.22 -11.58
C GLN A 189 3.66 -8.45 -10.82
N THR A 190 2.79 -9.32 -11.34
CA THR A 190 1.52 -9.65 -10.67
C THR A 190 1.77 -10.33 -9.32
N GLY A 191 2.74 -11.25 -9.26
CA GLY A 191 3.14 -11.93 -8.04
C GLY A 191 3.75 -10.98 -7.00
N ASN A 192 4.66 -10.11 -7.43
CA ASN A 192 5.30 -9.10 -6.59
C ASN A 192 4.26 -8.09 -6.07
N GLY A 193 3.38 -7.59 -6.93
CA GLY A 193 2.28 -6.71 -6.53
C GLY A 193 1.38 -7.38 -5.50
N PHE A 194 1.03 -8.66 -5.69
CA PHE A 194 0.25 -9.43 -4.71
C PHE A 194 0.97 -9.59 -3.38
N LEU A 195 2.28 -9.87 -3.40
CA LEU A 195 3.13 -9.94 -2.22
C LEU A 195 3.20 -8.58 -1.50
N GLN A 196 3.28 -7.47 -2.23
CA GLN A 196 3.28 -6.12 -1.66
C GLN A 196 1.97 -5.78 -0.94
N LEU A 197 0.83 -6.35 -1.35
CA LEU A 197 -0.43 -6.18 -0.61
C LEU A 197 -0.33 -6.69 0.83
N PHE A 198 0.57 -7.64 1.11
CA PHE A 198 0.83 -8.06 2.49
C PHE A 198 1.32 -6.91 3.37
N ALA A 199 2.07 -5.96 2.80
CA ALA A 199 2.49 -4.76 3.51
C ALA A 199 1.27 -3.92 3.95
N ILE A 200 0.24 -3.79 3.12
CA ILE A 200 -1.03 -3.12 3.48
C ILE A 200 -1.72 -3.85 4.64
N VAL A 201 -1.73 -5.19 4.64
CA VAL A 201 -2.32 -5.98 5.74
C VAL A 201 -1.57 -5.74 7.06
N VAL A 202 -0.25 -5.75 7.02
CA VAL A 202 0.60 -5.50 8.19
C VAL A 202 0.42 -4.06 8.69
N LEU A 203 0.40 -3.10 7.77
CA LEU A 203 0.18 -1.69 8.07
C LEU A 203 -1.21 -1.47 8.70
N PHE A 204 -2.26 -2.09 8.16
CA PHE A 204 -3.61 -2.05 8.73
C PHE A 204 -3.65 -2.60 10.15
N ARG A 205 -2.98 -3.73 10.41
CA ARG A 205 -2.86 -4.29 11.76
C ARG A 205 -2.11 -3.36 12.70
N LEU A 206 -1.04 -2.74 12.24
CA LEU A 206 -0.29 -1.78 13.02
C LEU A 206 -1.13 -0.53 13.32
N PHE A 207 -1.90 -0.03 12.34
CA PHE A 207 -2.81 1.10 12.49
C PHE A 207 -3.85 0.85 13.60
N MET A 208 -4.52 -0.31 13.56
CA MET A 208 -5.51 -0.72 14.56
C MET A 208 -4.94 -0.81 15.98
N LEU A 209 -3.62 -1.04 16.12
CA LEU A 209 -2.94 -1.09 17.41
C LEU A 209 -2.49 0.28 17.91
N LEU A 210 -2.15 1.18 16.99
CA LEU A 210 -1.66 2.52 17.29
C LEU A 210 -2.79 3.50 17.61
N GLU A 211 -3.94 3.35 16.97
CA GLU A 211 -5.10 4.24 17.12
C GLU A 211 -5.63 4.31 18.58
N PRO A 212 -5.82 3.19 19.31
CA PRO A 212 -6.24 3.24 20.71
C PRO A 212 -5.19 3.86 21.65
N GLN A 213 -3.90 3.68 21.35
CA GLN A 213 -2.80 4.20 22.17
C GLN A 213 -2.65 5.72 22.04
N GLN A 214 -2.99 6.28 20.87
CA GLN A 214 -3.03 7.73 20.72
C GLN A 214 -4.19 8.35 21.48
N ALA A 215 -5.39 7.76 21.41
CA ALA A 215 -6.56 8.25 22.14
C ALA A 215 -6.32 8.26 23.67
N ALA A 216 -5.73 7.18 24.22
CA ALA A 216 -5.40 7.08 25.64
C ALA A 216 -4.28 8.04 26.07
N ASN A 217 -3.33 8.37 25.18
CA ASN A 217 -2.28 9.34 25.48
C ASN A 217 -2.78 10.78 25.40
N SER A 218 -3.70 11.11 24.49
CA SER A 218 -4.33 12.44 24.45
C SER A 218 -5.17 12.72 25.70
N GLU A 219 -5.91 11.72 26.20
CA GLU A 219 -6.72 11.87 27.43
C GLU A 219 -5.88 12.00 28.71
N ASN A 220 -4.63 11.52 28.73
CA ASN A 220 -3.72 11.65 29.88
C ASN A 220 -2.87 12.93 29.86
N SER A 221 -2.91 13.68 28.75
CA SER A 221 -2.18 14.95 28.60
C SER A 221 -3.05 16.19 28.78
N ASP A 222 -4.36 16.01 28.98
CA ASP A 222 -5.34 17.02 29.39
C ASP A 222 -5.62 16.89 30.91
#